data_AF-A0A847F2P9-F1
#
_entry.id   AF-A0A847F2P9-F1
#
_cell.length_a   1.000
_cell.length_b   1.000
_cell.length_c   1.000
_cell.angle_alpha   90.00
_cell.angle_beta   90.00
_cell.angle_gamma   90.00
#
_symmetry.space_group_name_H-M   'P 1'
#
loop_
_entity.id
_entity.type
_entity.pdbx_description
1 polymer ?
#
loop_
_entity_poly.entity_id
_entity_poly.type
_entity_poly.pdbx_seq_one_letter_code
_entity_poly.pdbx_strand_id
1 'polypeptide(L)'
;MAILSALVPAPIADAEGTQYEGVRPGGDSLPPGAIRAGQGRYITFPGFQMLDGGRSRVFVQTAVRMEPTVRRIEGGFELFLEGARIPLRTNRLPLETEHFETPLSRVTVKQEKKGVAIRLQMRKDIGAISPRVVEGKDGYFFILVELPPLAP
;
A
#
# COMPACT_ATOMS: atom_id res chain seq x y z
N MET A 1 -20.32 -10.32 -31.20
CA MET A 1 -19.63 -10.97 -30.08
C MET A 1 -18.57 -10.00 -29.57
N ALA A 2 -18.80 -9.38 -28.41
CA ALA A 2 -17.81 -8.51 -27.79
C ALA A 2 -16.84 -9.37 -26.98
N ILE A 3 -15.56 -9.30 -27.34
CA ILE A 3 -14.49 -9.99 -26.62
C ILE A 3 -14.30 -9.22 -25.31
N LEU A 4 -14.70 -9.81 -24.18
CA LEU A 4 -14.33 -9.31 -22.86
C LEU A 4 -12.80 -9.36 -22.79
N SER A 5 -12.16 -8.21 -22.94
CA SER A 5 -10.73 -8.07 -22.65
C SER A 5 -10.58 -8.17 -21.13
N ALA A 6 -10.18 -9.35 -20.65
CA ALA A 6 -9.81 -9.54 -19.27
C ALA A 6 -8.62 -8.63 -18.96
N LEU A 7 -8.81 -7.69 -18.03
CA LEU A 7 -7.75 -6.84 -17.50
C LEU A 7 -6.75 -7.77 -16.78
N VAL A 8 -5.69 -8.18 -17.48
CA VAL A 8 -4.58 -8.91 -16.89
C VAL A 8 -4.04 -8.05 -15.74
N PRO A 9 -3.95 -8.56 -14.50
CA PRO A 9 -3.38 -7.77 -13.42
C PRO A 9 -1.96 -7.37 -13.81
N ALA A 10 -1.69 -6.07 -13.85
CA ALA A 10 -0.36 -5.56 -14.12
C ALA A 10 0.66 -6.25 -13.19
N PRO A 11 1.81 -6.70 -13.73
CA PRO A 11 2.82 -7.39 -12.94
C PRO A 11 3.25 -6.52 -11.76
N ILE A 12 3.67 -7.16 -10.66
CA ILE A 12 4.19 -6.49 -9.45
C ILE A 12 5.53 -5.78 -9.74
N ALA A 13 6.03 -5.86 -10.98
CA ALA A 13 7.33 -5.41 -11.44
C ALA A 13 7.68 -3.96 -11.06
N ASP A 14 8.96 -3.80 -10.73
CA ASP A 14 9.61 -2.55 -10.35
C ASP A 14 9.89 -1.66 -11.57
N ALA A 15 10.20 -0.39 -11.30
CA ALA A 15 10.90 0.46 -12.26
C ALA A 15 12.37 0.06 -12.40
N GLU A 16 12.89 -0.01 -13.62
CA GLU A 16 14.32 -0.25 -13.85
C GLU A 16 15.13 0.95 -13.31
N GLY A 17 16.06 0.70 -12.37
CA GLY A 17 17.07 1.69 -11.96
C GLY A 17 17.07 2.17 -10.51
N THR A 18 16.18 1.70 -9.64
CA THR A 18 16.31 1.94 -8.17
C THR A 18 16.37 0.62 -7.41
N GLN A 19 17.59 0.19 -7.06
CA GLN A 19 17.83 -0.98 -6.22
C GLN A 19 17.52 -0.65 -4.76
N TYR A 20 16.23 -0.55 -4.43
CA TYR A 20 15.76 -0.47 -3.04
C TYR A 20 15.67 -1.87 -2.45
N GLU A 21 16.59 -2.20 -1.52
CA GLU A 21 16.66 -3.51 -0.86
C GLU A 21 15.67 -3.68 0.32
N GLY A 22 14.80 -2.69 0.57
CA GLY A 22 13.81 -2.76 1.65
C GLY A 22 12.61 -3.65 1.32
N VAL A 23 11.69 -3.78 2.29
CA VAL A 23 10.44 -4.56 2.12
C VAL A 23 9.65 -3.96 0.98
N ARG A 24 9.34 -4.79 -0.02
CA ARG A 24 8.54 -4.40 -1.18
C ARG A 24 7.72 -5.59 -1.68
N PRO A 25 6.55 -5.35 -2.31
CA PRO A 25 5.81 -6.41 -2.98
C PRO A 25 6.69 -7.10 -4.03
N GLY A 26 6.72 -8.43 -4.04
CA GLY A 26 7.55 -9.22 -4.97
C GLY A 26 9.05 -9.29 -4.62
N GLY A 27 9.51 -8.60 -3.58
CA GLY A 27 10.88 -8.70 -3.08
C GLY A 27 11.07 -9.80 -2.03
N ASP A 28 12.33 -10.10 -1.72
CA ASP A 28 12.71 -11.13 -0.74
C ASP A 28 12.87 -10.62 0.69
N SER A 29 12.84 -9.30 0.89
CA SER A 29 13.12 -8.67 2.19
C SER A 29 11.93 -8.80 3.16
N LEU A 30 12.23 -9.30 4.35
CA LEU A 30 11.27 -9.46 5.45
C LEU A 30 11.04 -8.15 6.20
N PRO A 31 9.85 -7.95 6.81
CA PRO A 31 9.61 -6.80 7.66
C PRO A 31 10.56 -6.80 8.87
N PRO A 32 11.02 -5.63 9.31
CA PRO A 32 11.73 -5.54 10.59
C PRO A 32 10.81 -5.97 11.73
N GLY A 33 11.35 -6.63 12.74
CA GLY A 33 10.65 -7.03 13.96
C GLY A 33 10.22 -8.50 14.03
N ALA A 34 9.69 -8.91 15.19
CA ALA A 34 9.43 -10.32 15.51
C ALA A 34 8.08 -10.87 15.00
N ILE A 35 7.28 -10.04 14.32
CA ILE A 35 5.93 -10.42 13.89
C ILE A 35 6.03 -11.29 12.63
N ARG A 36 5.72 -12.57 12.80
CA ARG A 36 5.66 -13.57 11.73
C ARG A 36 4.28 -13.60 11.08
N ALA A 37 4.24 -14.05 9.84
CA ALA A 37 2.99 -14.40 9.18
C ALA A 37 2.15 -15.36 10.05
N GLY A 38 0.82 -15.22 9.97
CA GLY A 38 -0.15 -16.03 10.73
C GLY A 38 -0.35 -15.63 12.20
N GLN A 39 0.47 -14.75 12.79
CA GLN A 39 0.40 -14.42 14.22
C GLN A 39 -0.78 -13.51 14.63
N GLY A 40 -1.51 -12.94 13.66
CA GLY A 40 -2.67 -12.10 13.92
C GLY A 40 -2.87 -11.00 12.89
N ARG A 41 -3.88 -10.16 13.10
CA ARG A 41 -4.23 -9.03 12.24
C ARG A 41 -3.26 -7.86 12.48
N TYR A 42 -2.02 -8.01 12.03
CA TYR A 42 -0.96 -7.01 12.22
C TYR A 42 -0.57 -6.35 10.90
N ILE A 43 -0.33 -5.04 10.96
CA ILE A 43 0.43 -4.32 9.93
C ILE A 43 1.91 -4.42 10.27
N THR A 44 2.67 -5.10 9.42
CA THR A 44 4.09 -5.36 9.63
C THR A 44 4.98 -4.34 8.95
N PHE A 45 4.51 -3.71 7.86
CA PHE A 45 5.28 -2.69 7.17
C PHE A 45 4.41 -1.83 6.24
N PRO A 46 4.40 -0.49 6.37
CA PRO A 46 3.92 0.40 5.33
C PRO A 46 5.07 0.88 4.43
N GLY A 47 4.82 1.01 3.13
CA GLY A 47 5.81 1.50 2.19
C GLY A 47 5.21 2.25 1.00
N PHE A 48 6.11 2.93 0.30
CA PHE A 48 5.83 3.70 -0.91
C PHE A 48 6.92 3.40 -1.94
N GLN A 49 6.54 3.34 -3.21
CA GLN A 49 7.44 3.07 -4.31
C GLN A 49 7.02 3.85 -5.56
N MET A 50 7.98 4.44 -6.26
CA MET A 50 7.78 4.92 -7.64
C MET A 50 7.84 3.74 -8.61
N LEU A 51 6.94 3.73 -9.58
CA LEU A 51 6.86 2.73 -10.64
C LEU A 51 7.17 3.38 -12.00
N ASP A 52 7.36 2.55 -13.01
CA ASP A 52 7.57 3.03 -14.38
C ASP A 52 6.45 3.91 -14.88
N GLY A 53 6.83 4.85 -15.77
CA GLY A 53 5.92 5.79 -16.40
C GLY A 53 5.36 6.83 -15.43
N GLY A 54 6.07 7.14 -14.33
CA GLY A 54 5.65 8.13 -13.34
C GLY A 54 4.53 7.67 -12.41
N ARG A 55 4.13 6.39 -12.49
CA ARG A 55 3.16 5.80 -11.56
C ARG A 55 3.78 5.66 -10.17
N SER A 56 2.95 5.42 -9.17
CA SER A 56 3.44 5.13 -7.83
C SER A 56 2.55 4.10 -7.14
N ARG A 57 3.09 3.49 -6.08
CA ARG A 57 2.43 2.43 -5.31
C ARG A 57 2.59 2.73 -3.82
N VAL A 58 1.48 2.78 -3.12
CA VAL A 58 1.45 2.60 -1.66
C VAL A 58 1.22 1.13 -1.39
N PHE A 59 1.96 0.56 -0.46
CA PHE A 59 1.72 -0.82 -0.04
C PHE A 59 1.75 -0.94 1.48
N VAL A 60 0.95 -1.87 2.00
CA VAL A 60 0.95 -2.23 3.41
C VAL A 60 1.05 -3.74 3.51
N GLN A 61 2.13 -4.22 4.10
CA GLN A 61 2.33 -5.62 4.42
C GLN A 61 1.59 -5.99 5.71
N THR A 62 0.96 -7.16 5.68
CA THR A 62 0.15 -7.68 6.76
C THR A 62 0.50 -9.13 7.07
N ALA A 63 0.42 -9.52 8.33
CA ALA A 63 0.74 -10.88 8.76
C ALA A 63 -0.33 -11.91 8.38
N VAL A 64 -1.54 -11.47 8.03
CA VAL A 64 -2.63 -12.29 7.52
C VAL A 64 -3.34 -11.56 6.40
N ARG A 65 -4.11 -12.27 5.57
CA ARG A 65 -4.95 -11.65 4.55
C ARG A 65 -5.99 -10.74 5.21
N MET A 66 -6.09 -9.50 4.76
CA MET A 66 -7.10 -8.54 5.22
C MET A 66 -7.60 -7.73 4.03
N GLU A 67 -8.93 -7.68 3.88
CA GLU A 67 -9.57 -6.85 2.85
C GLU A 67 -9.84 -5.44 3.42
N PRO A 68 -9.31 -4.37 2.80
CA PRO A 68 -9.58 -3.01 3.26
C PRO A 68 -10.96 -2.52 2.82
N THR A 69 -11.67 -1.82 3.70
CA THR A 69 -12.80 -0.99 3.28
C THR A 69 -12.27 0.36 2.81
N VAL A 70 -12.64 0.79 1.60
CA VAL A 70 -12.24 2.08 1.05
C VAL A 70 -13.32 3.12 1.28
N ARG A 71 -12.93 4.30 1.75
CA ARG A 71 -13.80 5.46 1.85
C ARG A 71 -13.09 6.69 1.28
N ARG A 72 -13.83 7.48 0.49
CA ARG A 72 -13.38 8.82 0.11
C ARG A 72 -13.56 9.77 1.29
N ILE A 73 -12.52 10.55 1.58
CA ILE A 73 -12.51 11.54 2.64
C ILE A 73 -12.11 12.89 2.05
N GLU A 74 -12.24 13.96 2.82
CA GLU A 74 -11.71 15.26 2.41
C GLU A 74 -10.20 15.15 2.14
N GLY A 75 -9.77 15.62 0.97
CA GLY A 75 -8.36 15.61 0.57
C GLY A 75 -7.79 14.23 0.21
N GLY A 76 -8.60 13.18 0.11
CA GLY A 76 -8.10 11.88 -0.38
C GLY A 76 -8.93 10.65 -0.01
N PHE A 77 -8.25 9.60 0.43
CA PHE A 77 -8.86 8.29 0.68
C PHE A 77 -8.42 7.71 2.03
N GLU A 78 -9.30 6.92 2.64
CA GLU A 78 -9.01 6.09 3.81
C GLU A 78 -9.26 4.62 3.46
N LEU A 79 -8.27 3.78 3.74
CA LEU A 79 -8.42 2.32 3.80
C LEU A 79 -8.50 1.93 5.27
N PHE A 80 -9.60 1.27 5.65
CA PHE A 80 -9.78 0.79 7.01
C PHE A 80 -9.60 -0.72 7.09
N LEU A 81 -8.75 -1.16 8.02
CA LEU A 81 -8.51 -2.56 8.34
C LEU A 81 -9.09 -2.88 9.71
N GLU A 82 -10.29 -3.48 9.70
CA GLU A 82 -10.98 -3.85 10.93
C GLU A 82 -10.19 -4.87 11.74
N GLY A 83 -10.16 -4.70 13.06
CA GLY A 83 -9.44 -5.57 14.00
C GLY A 83 -7.91 -5.51 13.88
N ALA A 84 -7.36 -4.71 12.97
CA ALA A 84 -5.93 -4.64 12.78
C ALA A 84 -5.21 -3.88 13.91
N ARG A 85 -3.93 -4.23 14.12
CA ARG A 85 -3.03 -3.59 15.08
C ARG A 85 -1.70 -3.20 14.44
N ILE A 86 -1.09 -2.14 14.95
CA ILE A 86 0.25 -1.67 14.54
C ILE A 86 1.23 -1.94 15.69
N PRO A 87 1.94 -3.09 15.68
CA PRO A 87 2.80 -3.50 16.79
C PRO A 87 4.06 -2.63 16.89
N LEU A 88 4.66 -2.26 15.74
CA LEU A 88 5.86 -1.41 15.72
C LEU A 88 5.47 0.06 15.65
N ARG A 89 6.02 0.87 16.55
CA ARG A 89 5.78 2.32 16.59
C ARG A 89 6.27 3.02 15.33
N THR A 90 7.37 2.57 14.74
CA THR A 90 7.94 3.13 13.50
C THR A 90 6.99 3.02 12.32
N ASN A 91 6.18 1.96 12.25
CA ASN A 91 5.13 1.80 11.23
C ASN A 91 3.99 2.82 11.33
N ARG A 92 4.00 3.69 12.34
CA ARG A 92 3.05 4.81 12.50
C ARG A 92 3.62 6.15 12.04
N LEU A 93 4.92 6.20 11.69
CA LEU A 93 5.50 7.39 11.12
C LEU A 93 4.90 7.65 9.73
N PRO A 94 4.63 8.92 9.38
CA PRO A 94 4.09 9.25 8.07
C PRO A 94 5.10 8.90 6.97
N LEU A 95 4.58 8.45 5.82
CA LEU A 95 5.36 8.40 4.60
C LEU A 95 5.18 9.73 3.88
N GLU A 96 6.19 10.58 3.92
CA GLU A 96 6.20 11.85 3.19
C GLU A 96 6.53 11.56 1.72
N THR A 97 5.55 11.82 0.85
CA THR A 97 5.67 11.53 -0.60
C THR A 97 5.68 12.79 -1.45
N GLU A 98 5.34 13.93 -0.86
CA GLU A 98 6.24 15.07 -0.79
C GLU A 98 7.06 15.45 -2.03
N HIS A 99 8.23 14.83 -2.10
CA HIS A 99 9.29 15.21 -3.03
C HIS A 99 9.31 14.31 -4.27
N PHE A 100 8.33 13.42 -4.43
CA PHE A 100 8.18 12.54 -5.58
C PHE A 100 7.12 13.06 -6.55
N GLU A 101 7.27 12.73 -7.83
CA GLU A 101 6.32 13.04 -8.91
C GLU A 101 5.08 12.13 -8.86
N THR A 102 4.34 12.20 -7.75
CA THR A 102 3.15 11.38 -7.48
C THR A 102 1.96 12.28 -7.12
N PRO A 103 0.70 11.87 -7.43
CA PRO A 103 -0.50 12.57 -6.96
C PRO A 103 -0.69 12.49 -5.44
N LEU A 104 0.15 11.76 -4.71
CA LEU A 104 0.10 11.60 -3.26
C LEU A 104 0.99 12.64 -2.55
N SER A 105 0.51 13.25 -1.47
CA SER A 105 1.36 14.07 -0.59
C SER A 105 1.89 13.25 0.57
N ARG A 106 1.03 12.46 1.21
CA ARG A 106 1.39 11.77 2.45
C ARG A 106 0.56 10.51 2.64
N VAL A 107 1.18 9.49 3.24
CA VAL A 107 0.48 8.34 3.82
C VAL A 107 0.61 8.38 5.33
N THR A 108 -0.51 8.20 6.05
CA THR A 108 -0.48 8.00 7.50
C THR A 108 -1.14 6.68 7.87
N VAL A 109 -0.55 5.95 8.81
CA VAL A 109 -1.08 4.70 9.34
C VAL A 109 -1.36 4.89 10.82
N LYS A 110 -2.64 4.96 11.18
CA LYS A 110 -3.09 5.31 12.54
C LYS A 110 -3.88 4.18 13.18
N GLN A 111 -3.50 3.84 14.40
CA GLN A 111 -4.28 2.93 15.22
C GLN A 111 -5.59 3.62 15.61
N GLU A 112 -6.71 2.99 15.28
CA GLU A 112 -8.05 3.41 15.65
C GLU A 112 -8.66 2.42 16.66
N LYS A 113 -9.79 2.78 17.28
CA LYS A 113 -10.45 1.94 18.31
C LYS A 113 -10.79 0.54 17.80
N LYS A 114 -11.30 0.45 16.55
CA LYS A 114 -11.79 -0.79 15.93
C LYS A 114 -10.82 -1.42 14.93
N GLY A 115 -9.62 -0.87 14.74
CA GLY A 115 -8.72 -1.33 13.69
C GLY A 115 -7.64 -0.32 13.35
N VAL A 116 -7.21 -0.30 12.09
CA VAL A 116 -6.21 0.66 11.60
C VAL A 116 -6.76 1.42 10.41
N ALA A 117 -6.58 2.75 10.40
CA ALA A 117 -6.83 3.60 9.27
C ALA A 117 -5.51 3.92 8.54
N ILE A 118 -5.48 3.64 7.24
CA ILE A 118 -4.41 4.07 6.32
C ILE A 118 -5.00 5.22 5.50
N ARG A 119 -4.51 6.44 5.71
CA ARG A 119 -5.00 7.62 5.01
C ARG A 119 -4.00 8.04 3.95
N LEU A 120 -4.50 8.17 2.71
CA LEU A 120 -3.80 8.67 1.55
C LEU A 120 -4.24 10.11 1.36
N GLN A 121 -3.36 11.06 1.69
CA GLN A 121 -3.58 12.46 1.42
C GLN A 121 -3.12 12.74 -0.01
N MET A 122 -4.01 13.28 -0.82
CA MET A 122 -3.80 13.51 -2.25
C MET A 122 -3.45 14.98 -2.51
N ARG A 123 -2.60 15.23 -3.49
CA ARG A 123 -2.35 16.54 -4.12
C ARG A 123 -3.22 16.77 -5.33
N LYS A 124 -3.55 15.69 -6.03
CA LYS A 124 -4.39 15.67 -7.21
C LYS A 124 -5.52 14.70 -6.98
N ASP A 125 -6.73 15.16 -7.27
CA ASP A 125 -7.89 14.29 -7.26
C ASP A 125 -7.82 13.30 -8.44
N ILE A 126 -7.87 12.01 -8.14
CA ILE A 126 -7.83 10.91 -9.11
C ILE A 126 -9.17 10.16 -9.20
N GLY A 127 -10.22 10.68 -8.54
CA GLY A 127 -11.58 10.13 -8.58
C GLY A 127 -11.77 8.92 -7.66
N ALA A 128 -11.07 7.81 -7.93
CA ALA A 128 -11.19 6.57 -7.18
C ALA A 128 -9.85 5.81 -7.07
N ILE A 129 -9.76 4.93 -6.08
CA ILE A 129 -8.67 3.96 -5.93
C ILE A 129 -9.25 2.55 -5.87
N SER A 130 -8.46 1.57 -6.31
CA SER A 130 -8.81 0.15 -6.23
C SER A 130 -7.68 -0.63 -5.56
N PRO A 131 -7.76 -0.87 -4.25
CA PRO A 131 -6.76 -1.64 -3.55
C PRO A 131 -6.77 -3.10 -4.01
N ARG A 132 -5.60 -3.71 -4.15
CA ARG A 132 -5.43 -5.14 -4.45
C ARG A 132 -4.76 -5.83 -3.28
N VAL A 133 -5.29 -6.98 -2.88
CA VAL A 133 -4.68 -7.82 -1.83
C VAL A 133 -4.01 -9.01 -2.49
N VAL A 134 -2.68 -9.06 -2.39
CA VAL A 134 -1.83 -10.08 -3.01
C VAL A 134 -1.05 -10.85 -1.95
N GLU A 135 -0.70 -12.08 -2.25
CA GLU A 135 0.24 -12.86 -1.43
C GLU A 135 1.64 -12.28 -1.55
N GLY A 136 2.32 -12.17 -0.41
CA GLY A 136 3.74 -11.91 -0.31
C GLY A 136 4.50 -13.20 -0.03
N LYS A 137 5.82 -13.08 0.07
CA LYS A 137 6.69 -14.19 0.47
C LYS A 137 6.39 -14.63 1.91
N ASP A 138 6.72 -15.87 2.25
CA ASP A 138 6.69 -16.42 3.61
C ASP A 138 5.32 -16.30 4.33
N GLY A 139 4.23 -16.30 3.56
CA GLY A 139 2.85 -16.27 4.06
C GLY A 139 2.35 -14.89 4.48
N TYR A 140 3.13 -13.82 4.25
CA TYR A 140 2.66 -12.46 4.40
C TYR A 140 1.71 -12.07 3.26
N PHE A 141 1.00 -10.97 3.42
CA PHE A 141 0.14 -10.40 2.38
C PHE A 141 0.49 -8.93 2.18
N PHE A 142 0.20 -8.40 1.01
CA PHE A 142 0.29 -6.98 0.72
C PHE A 142 -1.04 -6.42 0.27
N ILE A 143 -1.40 -5.27 0.80
CA ILE A 143 -2.47 -4.41 0.28
C ILE A 143 -1.81 -3.34 -0.56
N LEU A 144 -2.11 -3.30 -1.85
CA LEU A 144 -1.48 -2.42 -2.84
C LEU A 144 -2.48 -1.37 -3.30
N VAL A 145 -2.06 -0.11 -3.34
CA VAL A 145 -2.78 0.97 -4.01
C VAL A 145 -1.85 1.59 -5.04
N GLU A 146 -2.14 1.33 -6.32
CA GLU A 146 -1.42 1.96 -7.42
C GLU A 146 -2.10 3.28 -7.80
N LEU A 147 -1.27 4.29 -8.01
CA LEU A 147 -1.69 5.64 -8.32
C LEU A 147 -1.16 6.03 -9.71
N PRO A 148 -1.95 6.78 -10.49
CA PRO A 148 -1.52 7.27 -11.79
C PRO A 148 -0.39 8.29 -11.63
N PRO A 149 0.26 8.69 -12.73
CA PRO A 149 1.24 9.76 -12.71
C PRO A 149 0.61 11.11 -12.31
N LEU A 150 1.43 11.99 -11.72
CA LEU A 150 0.97 13.32 -11.32
C LEU A 150 0.55 14.16 -12.53
N ALA A 151 1.35 14.14 -13.59
CA ALA A 151 1.09 14.77 -14.89
C ALA A 151 0.72 13.69 -15.94
N PRO A 152 -0.20 13.98 -16.87
CA PRO A 152 -0.58 13.06 -17.94
C PRO A 152 0.55 12.79 -18.94
#